data_AF-A0A8X8VVJ9-F1
#
_entry.id   AF-A0A8X8VVJ9-F1
#
_cell.length_a   1.000
_cell.length_b   1.000
_cell.length_c   1.000
_cell.angle_alpha   90.00
_cell.angle_beta   90.00
_cell.angle_gamma   90.00
#
_symmetry.space_group_name_H-M   'P 1'
#
loop_
_entity.id
_entity.type
_entity.pdbx_description
1 polymer ?
#
loop_
_entity_poly.entity_id
_entity_poly.type
_entity_poly.pdbx_seq_one_letter_code
_entity_poly.pdbx_strand_id
1 'polypeptide(L)'
;MPDGHVQLISDHFGKLWWASDSWIYADGKGSETSTHFWPIKIDNNTIALQSASNNRFCGRFTSDGVTDGLASLTGTLMKETRLQVEELVSRRKIYYVRYRMENARVYDEKPYLAGTARLTNNTDKDDSMAVSITYQDEKSYTFSRGASLTAGVSTSIKAGLPFIADEQIEVSFEISGTLQ
;
A
#
# COMPACT_ATOMS: atom_id res chain seq x y z
N MET A 1 -13.16 6.34 6.22
CA MET A 1 -13.96 5.59 7.22
C MET A 1 -13.01 5.13 8.32
N PRO A 2 -13.30 5.38 9.62
CA PRO A 2 -12.33 5.21 10.72
C PRO A 2 -12.30 3.81 11.36
N ASP A 3 -13.12 2.85 10.91
CA ASP A 3 -13.23 1.54 11.56
C ASP A 3 -12.62 0.38 10.75
N GLY A 4 -12.54 0.46 9.42
CA GLY A 4 -11.92 -0.56 8.55
C GLY A 4 -12.91 -1.32 7.67
N HIS A 5 -14.21 -1.07 7.81
CA HIS A 5 -15.22 -1.60 6.89
C HIS A 5 -15.16 -0.94 5.52
N VAL A 6 -15.58 -1.70 4.51
CA VAL A 6 -15.76 -1.25 3.13
C VAL A 6 -17.22 -1.36 2.73
N GLN A 7 -17.61 -0.53 1.76
CA GLN A 7 -18.87 -0.65 1.04
C GLN A 7 -18.55 -1.07 -0.39
N LEU A 8 -19.30 -2.02 -0.92
CA LEU A 8 -19.09 -2.59 -2.25
C LEU A 8 -20.23 -2.15 -3.17
N ILE A 9 -19.91 -1.81 -4.41
CA ILE A 9 -20.90 -1.47 -5.45
C ILE A 9 -20.91 -2.60 -6.47
N SER A 10 -22.10 -3.10 -6.81
CA SER A 10 -22.25 -4.03 -7.92
C SER A 10 -21.98 -3.31 -9.23
N ASP A 11 -21.03 -3.82 -10.01
CA ASP A 11 -20.73 -3.30 -11.35
C ASP A 11 -21.93 -3.42 -12.30
N HIS A 12 -22.69 -4.52 -12.18
CA HIS A 12 -23.86 -4.76 -13.03
C HIS A 12 -25.03 -3.82 -12.72
N PHE A 13 -25.34 -3.58 -11.44
CA PHE A 13 -26.51 -2.80 -11.02
C PHE A 13 -26.22 -1.34 -10.68
N GLY A 14 -24.94 -0.97 -10.50
CA GLY A 14 -24.54 0.38 -10.05
C GLY A 14 -25.02 0.74 -8.65
N LYS A 15 -25.33 -0.25 -7.82
CA LYS A 15 -25.91 -0.10 -6.48
C LYS A 15 -25.06 -0.77 -5.41
N LEU A 16 -25.19 -0.29 -4.17
CA LEU A 16 -24.48 -0.85 -3.03
C LEU A 16 -24.91 -2.28 -2.74
N TRP A 17 -23.96 -3.10 -2.31
CA TRP A 17 -24.23 -4.39 -1.71
C TRP A 17 -24.93 -4.18 -0.36
N TRP A 18 -25.91 -5.04 -0.08
CA TRP A 18 -26.77 -4.95 1.08
C TRP A 18 -27.09 -6.34 1.63
N ALA A 19 -26.79 -6.56 2.90
CA ALA A 19 -27.13 -7.78 3.60
C ALA A 19 -28.56 -7.71 4.17
N SER A 20 -29.45 -8.60 3.70
CA SER A 20 -30.83 -8.73 4.18
C SER A 20 -31.22 -10.21 4.23
N ASP A 21 -31.81 -10.65 5.35
CA ASP A 21 -32.20 -12.06 5.58
C ASP A 21 -31.11 -13.07 5.20
N SER A 22 -29.86 -12.73 5.53
CA SER A 22 -28.62 -13.44 5.19
C SER A 22 -28.20 -13.37 3.72
N TRP A 23 -29.06 -13.02 2.78
CA TRP A 23 -28.68 -12.82 1.38
C TRP A 23 -27.97 -11.47 1.17
N ILE A 24 -27.08 -11.41 0.18
CA ILE A 24 -26.44 -10.18 -0.25
C ILE A 24 -27.07 -9.73 -1.58
N TYR A 25 -27.76 -8.60 -1.54
CA TYR A 25 -28.42 -7.98 -2.69
C TYR A 25 -27.63 -6.77 -3.19
N ALA A 26 -27.93 -6.31 -4.40
CA ALA A 26 -27.33 -5.13 -5.01
C ALA A 26 -28.37 -4.01 -5.17
N ASP A 27 -28.99 -3.62 -4.06
CA ASP A 27 -30.03 -2.58 -3.99
C ASP A 27 -29.89 -1.69 -2.74
N GLY A 28 -28.74 -1.76 -2.07
CA GLY A 28 -28.46 -1.03 -0.84
C GLY A 28 -28.55 0.48 -0.99
N LYS A 29 -28.98 1.13 0.10
CA LYS A 29 -29.04 2.59 0.27
C LYS A 29 -28.06 3.00 1.39
N GLY A 30 -27.49 4.19 1.29
CA GLY A 30 -26.33 4.60 2.08
C GLY A 30 -26.50 4.64 3.61
N SER A 31 -25.36 4.44 4.28
CA SER A 31 -25.02 4.49 5.72
C SER A 31 -25.52 3.41 6.68
N GLU A 32 -26.28 2.42 6.24
CA GLU A 32 -26.70 1.32 7.12
C GLU A 32 -25.58 0.30 7.35
N THR A 33 -25.52 -0.30 8.53
CA THR A 33 -24.58 -1.40 8.86
C THR A 33 -24.72 -2.59 7.93
N SER A 34 -25.90 -2.80 7.37
CA SER A 34 -26.22 -3.77 6.31
C SER A 34 -25.44 -3.59 5.01
N THR A 35 -24.83 -2.41 4.78
CA THR A 35 -23.99 -2.14 3.60
C THR A 35 -22.48 -2.21 3.90
N HIS A 36 -22.10 -2.47 5.15
CA HIS A 36 -20.70 -2.47 5.59
C HIS A 36 -20.16 -3.90 5.69
N PHE A 37 -18.97 -4.11 5.12
CA PHE A 37 -18.31 -5.40 5.09
C PHE A 37 -16.88 -5.27 5.56
N TRP A 38 -16.43 -6.20 6.39
CA TRP A 38 -15.04 -6.27 6.84
C TRP A 38 -14.24 -7.19 5.91
N PRO A 39 -13.27 -6.68 5.14
CA PRO A 39 -12.43 -7.51 4.30
C PRO A 39 -11.32 -8.18 5.11
N ILE A 40 -11.18 -9.49 4.95
CA ILE A 40 -10.10 -10.28 5.55
C ILE A 40 -9.26 -10.89 4.43
N LYS A 41 -7.96 -10.57 4.39
CA LYS A 41 -7.01 -11.18 3.46
C LYS A 41 -6.80 -12.64 3.83
N ILE A 42 -7.04 -13.56 2.88
CA ILE A 42 -6.78 -14.99 3.05
C ILE A 42 -5.43 -15.35 2.44
N ASP A 43 -5.18 -14.91 1.20
CA ASP A 43 -3.92 -15.09 0.49
C ASP A 43 -3.68 -13.93 -0.50
N ASN A 44 -2.93 -14.14 -1.59
CA ASN A 44 -2.52 -13.08 -2.52
C ASN A 44 -3.69 -12.37 -3.21
N ASN A 45 -4.65 -13.14 -3.76
CA ASN A 45 -5.81 -12.61 -4.48
C ASN A 45 -7.14 -13.10 -3.89
N THR A 46 -7.12 -13.84 -2.78
CA THR A 46 -8.35 -14.30 -2.12
C THR A 46 -8.61 -13.50 -0.86
N ILE A 47 -9.87 -13.06 -0.71
CA ILE A 47 -10.39 -12.42 0.50
C ILE A 47 -11.59 -13.21 1.03
N ALA A 48 -11.94 -12.94 2.29
CA ALA A 48 -13.27 -13.19 2.82
C ALA A 48 -13.91 -11.85 3.20
N LEU A 49 -15.23 -11.78 3.14
CA LEU A 49 -15.99 -10.60 3.54
C LEU A 49 -16.91 -10.97 4.70
N GLN A 50 -16.75 -10.32 5.85
CA GLN A 50 -17.67 -10.47 6.97
C GLN A 50 -18.71 -9.34 6.93
N SER A 51 -19.99 -9.67 6.98
CA SER A 51 -21.05 -8.64 7.05
C SER A 51 -21.08 -8.01 8.44
N ALA A 52 -21.10 -6.68 8.51
CA ALA A 52 -21.26 -5.97 9.77
C ALA A 52 -22.67 -6.11 10.36
N SER A 53 -23.67 -6.54 9.57
CA SER A 53 -25.05 -6.70 10.06
C SER A 53 -25.24 -7.88 10.98
N ASN A 54 -24.49 -8.96 10.78
CA ASN A 54 -24.69 -10.23 11.47
C ASN A 54 -23.37 -10.93 11.87
N ASN A 55 -22.22 -10.32 11.62
CA ASN A 55 -20.88 -10.84 11.90
C ASN A 55 -20.59 -12.21 11.26
N ARG A 56 -21.27 -12.54 10.16
CA ARG A 56 -21.06 -13.79 9.40
C ARG A 56 -20.32 -13.53 8.10
N PHE A 57 -19.57 -14.54 7.65
CA PHE A 57 -18.85 -14.49 6.40
C PHE A 57 -19.82 -14.70 5.22
N CYS A 58 -19.65 -13.83 4.22
CA CYS A 58 -20.27 -13.94 2.93
C CYS A 58 -19.65 -15.13 2.19
N GLY A 59 -20.50 -15.97 1.61
CA GLY A 59 -20.08 -17.11 0.81
C GLY A 59 -21.17 -17.57 -0.13
N ARG A 60 -20.79 -18.47 -1.03
CA ARG A 60 -21.71 -19.08 -1.98
C ARG A 60 -22.74 -19.95 -1.26
N PHE A 61 -24.02 -19.77 -1.59
CA PHE A 61 -25.12 -20.48 -0.97
C PHE A 61 -26.25 -20.78 -1.96
N THR A 62 -26.93 -21.91 -1.75
CA THR A 62 -28.06 -22.36 -2.56
C THR A 62 -29.25 -22.64 -1.66
N SER A 63 -30.31 -21.84 -1.79
CA SER A 63 -31.59 -21.97 -1.08
C SER A 63 -32.65 -21.10 -1.76
N ASP A 64 -33.92 -21.25 -1.41
CA ASP A 64 -35.01 -20.35 -1.81
C ASP A 64 -35.16 -20.15 -3.33
N GLY A 65 -34.80 -21.19 -4.10
CA GLY A 65 -34.81 -21.14 -5.57
C GLY A 65 -33.61 -20.40 -6.19
N VAL A 66 -32.68 -19.90 -5.38
CA VAL A 66 -31.42 -19.28 -5.82
C VAL A 66 -30.31 -20.32 -5.76
N THR A 67 -29.66 -20.56 -6.89
CA THR A 67 -28.48 -21.44 -6.97
C THR A 67 -27.22 -20.60 -7.00
N ASP A 68 -26.24 -20.96 -6.18
CA ASP A 68 -24.91 -20.34 -6.13
C ASP A 68 -24.94 -18.81 -5.91
N GLY A 69 -25.91 -18.31 -5.15
CA GLY A 69 -26.00 -16.91 -4.76
C GLY A 69 -25.00 -16.53 -3.65
N LEU A 70 -24.94 -15.25 -3.29
CA LEU A 70 -24.06 -14.74 -2.24
C LEU A 70 -24.83 -14.49 -0.95
N ALA A 71 -24.40 -15.07 0.18
CA ALA A 71 -25.06 -14.94 1.47
C ALA A 71 -24.07 -14.90 2.66
N SER A 72 -24.38 -14.12 3.70
CA SER A 72 -23.64 -14.02 4.96
C SER A 72 -24.18 -15.00 6.01
N LEU A 73 -23.82 -16.29 5.89
CA LEU A 73 -24.45 -17.36 6.68
C LEU A 73 -23.54 -18.06 7.67
N THR A 74 -22.24 -18.15 7.40
CA THR A 74 -21.34 -18.95 8.23
C THR A 74 -20.56 -18.09 9.21
N GLY A 75 -20.43 -18.57 10.45
CA GLY A 75 -19.56 -17.96 11.46
C GLY A 75 -18.09 -18.33 11.30
N THR A 76 -17.76 -19.24 10.39
CA THR A 76 -16.39 -19.73 10.16
C THR A 76 -15.98 -19.59 8.70
N LEU A 77 -14.68 -19.40 8.47
CA LEU A 77 -14.09 -19.38 7.13
C LEU A 77 -14.14 -20.79 6.52
N MET A 78 -14.78 -20.90 5.36
CA MET A 78 -14.90 -22.15 4.60
C MET A 78 -14.43 -21.94 3.15
N LYS A 79 -14.47 -22.97 2.32
CA LYS A 79 -14.09 -22.85 0.90
C LYS A 79 -15.02 -21.88 0.16
N GLU A 80 -16.29 -21.89 0.51
CA GLU A 80 -17.37 -21.13 -0.11
C GLU A 80 -17.32 -19.64 0.27
N THR A 81 -16.60 -19.27 1.34
CA THR A 81 -16.44 -17.88 1.80
C THR A 81 -15.21 -17.19 1.21
N ARG A 82 -14.50 -17.87 0.32
CA ARG A 82 -13.29 -17.36 -0.34
C ARG A 82 -13.69 -16.69 -1.66
N LEU A 83 -13.58 -15.38 -1.70
CA LEU A 83 -13.82 -14.58 -2.90
C LEU A 83 -12.48 -14.26 -3.55
N GLN A 84 -12.35 -14.62 -4.82
CA GLN A 84 -11.21 -14.24 -5.63
C GLN A 84 -11.40 -12.80 -6.13
N VAL A 85 -10.46 -11.93 -5.80
CA VAL A 85 -10.40 -10.57 -6.30
C VAL A 85 -9.74 -10.62 -7.66
N GLU A 86 -10.54 -10.41 -8.70
CA GLU A 86 -10.08 -10.27 -10.07
C GLU A 86 -9.99 -8.79 -10.40
N GLU A 87 -8.80 -8.35 -10.83
CA GLU A 87 -8.62 -7.04 -11.41
C GLU A 87 -8.55 -7.19 -12.93
N LEU A 88 -9.29 -6.35 -13.67
CA LEU A 88 -9.33 -6.35 -15.14
C LEU A 88 -7.97 -6.01 -15.80
N VAL A 89 -6.92 -5.78 -15.03
CA VAL A 89 -5.59 -5.43 -15.52
C VAL A 89 -4.56 -6.49 -15.12
N SER A 90 -3.86 -7.04 -16.11
CA SER A 90 -2.84 -8.08 -15.89
C SER A 90 -1.54 -7.56 -15.26
N ARG A 91 -1.29 -6.25 -15.31
CA ARG A 91 -0.08 -5.59 -14.79
C ARG A 91 -0.36 -4.11 -14.53
N ARG A 92 0.19 -3.59 -13.43
CA ARG A 92 0.27 -2.13 -13.21
C ARG A 92 1.72 -1.64 -13.30
N LYS A 93 1.86 -0.47 -13.92
CA LYS A 93 3.13 0.26 -13.98
C LYS A 93 2.90 1.64 -13.37
N ILE A 94 3.66 1.97 -12.33
CA ILE A 94 3.78 3.32 -11.78
C ILE A 94 5.01 3.95 -12.42
N TYR A 95 4.81 5.06 -13.13
CA TYR A 95 5.86 5.78 -13.86
C TYR A 95 5.52 7.26 -13.90
N TYR A 96 6.48 8.11 -14.30
CA TYR A 96 6.40 9.57 -14.20
C TYR A 96 6.03 10.04 -12.79
N VAL A 97 6.67 9.47 -11.77
CA VAL A 97 6.53 9.91 -10.38
C VAL A 97 6.97 11.37 -10.28
N ARG A 98 6.10 12.24 -9.79
CA ARG A 98 6.36 13.67 -9.58
C ARG A 98 6.38 13.98 -8.10
N TYR A 99 7.47 14.56 -7.64
CA TYR A 99 7.60 15.06 -6.28
C TYR A 99 7.14 16.51 -6.22
N ARG A 100 6.27 16.82 -5.25
CA ARG A 100 5.89 18.19 -4.92
C ARG A 100 6.95 18.78 -4.01
N MET A 101 8.06 19.21 -4.60
CA MET A 101 9.26 19.67 -3.90
C MET A 101 8.97 20.88 -2.99
N GLU A 102 7.96 21.67 -3.31
CA GLU A 102 7.49 22.79 -2.48
C GLU A 102 6.96 22.36 -1.10
N ASN A 103 6.60 21.08 -0.94
CA ASN A 103 6.15 20.50 0.33
C ASN A 103 7.22 19.59 0.96
N ALA A 104 8.40 19.48 0.35
CA ALA A 104 9.46 18.62 0.84
C ALA A 104 10.06 19.20 2.13
N ARG A 105 10.46 18.32 3.05
CA ARG A 105 10.96 18.70 4.37
C ARG A 105 12.14 17.81 4.72
N VAL A 106 13.17 18.43 5.29
CA VAL A 106 14.30 17.74 5.90
C VAL A 106 14.07 17.69 7.40
N TYR A 107 14.28 16.52 8.00
CA TYR A 107 14.13 16.30 9.44
C TYR A 107 15.42 15.68 9.97
N ASP A 108 15.81 16.10 11.18
CA ASP A 108 16.88 15.48 11.97
C ASP A 108 18.22 15.28 11.24
N GLU A 109 18.51 16.10 10.23
CA GLU A 109 19.81 16.10 9.57
C GLU A 109 20.88 16.55 10.55
N LYS A 110 21.90 15.72 10.74
CA LYS A 110 23.02 15.99 11.64
C LYS A 110 24.33 15.67 10.94
N PRO A 111 25.33 16.55 11.03
CA PRO A 111 26.64 16.27 10.46
C PRO A 111 27.25 15.05 11.13
N TYR A 112 27.79 14.14 10.31
CA TYR A 112 28.56 13.00 10.77
C TYR A 112 30.05 13.31 10.66
N LEU A 113 30.75 13.38 11.80
CA LEU A 113 32.20 13.55 11.82
C LEU A 113 32.86 12.20 11.47
N ALA A 114 33.22 12.03 10.20
CA ALA A 114 33.82 10.79 9.70
C ALA A 114 35.30 10.61 10.11
N GLY A 115 36.00 11.69 10.47
CA GLY A 115 37.37 11.63 10.94
C GLY A 115 37.99 13.00 11.18
N THR A 116 39.10 13.03 11.93
CA THR A 116 39.87 14.24 12.21
C THR A 116 41.35 13.97 11.95
N ALA A 117 42.01 14.85 11.22
CA ALA A 117 43.46 14.84 11.06
C ALA A 117 44.03 16.19 11.44
N ARG A 118 45.20 16.20 12.10
CA ARG A 118 45.86 17.44 12.54
C ARG A 118 47.34 17.37 12.16
N LEU A 119 47.81 18.40 11.46
CA LEU A 119 49.22 18.62 11.16
C LEU A 119 49.67 19.91 11.84
N THR A 120 50.86 19.89 12.43
CA THR A 120 51.52 21.09 12.97
C THR A 120 52.86 21.25 12.26
N ASN A 121 53.01 22.32 11.49
CA ASN A 121 54.28 22.67 10.85
C ASN A 121 55.03 23.68 11.72
N ASN A 122 56.18 23.27 12.28
CA ASN A 122 57.03 24.11 13.13
C ASN A 122 58.24 24.68 12.38
N THR A 123 58.19 24.74 11.05
CA THR A 123 59.30 25.16 10.19
C THR A 123 58.91 26.35 9.31
N ASP A 124 59.90 26.98 8.68
CA ASP A 124 59.75 28.06 7.70
C ASP A 124 59.58 27.53 6.25
N LYS A 125 59.33 26.23 6.08
CA LYS A 125 59.17 25.57 4.79
C LYS A 125 57.78 24.96 4.66
N ASP A 126 57.30 24.85 3.43
CA ASP A 126 56.02 24.19 3.12
C ASP A 126 56.05 22.71 3.54
N ASP A 127 54.93 22.23 4.10
CA ASP A 127 54.72 20.83 4.48
C ASP A 127 53.30 20.38 4.09
N SER A 128 53.10 19.08 3.90
CA SER A 128 51.84 18.53 3.41
C SER A 128 51.47 17.22 4.08
N MET A 129 50.17 17.03 4.34
CA MET A 129 49.61 15.77 4.87
C MET A 129 48.49 15.32 3.95
N ALA A 130 48.58 14.08 3.47
CA ALA A 130 47.49 13.44 2.75
C ALA A 130 46.51 12.78 3.74
N VAL A 131 45.22 13.08 3.60
CA VAL A 131 44.17 12.50 4.44
C VAL A 131 43.20 11.73 3.56
N SER A 132 42.91 10.48 3.94
CA SER A 132 41.91 9.64 3.29
C SER A 132 40.91 9.19 4.33
N ILE A 133 39.62 9.40 4.07
CA ILE A 133 38.50 9.01 4.94
C ILE A 133 37.59 8.10 4.12
N THR A 134 37.24 6.94 4.69
CA THR A 134 36.28 6.01 4.11
C THR A 134 35.14 5.82 5.09
N TYR A 135 33.90 5.93 4.62
CA TYR A 135 32.70 5.66 5.40
C TYR A 135 31.67 4.94 4.54
N GLN A 136 30.78 4.20 5.20
CA GLN A 136 29.65 3.53 4.57
C GLN A 136 28.40 4.41 4.76
N ASP A 137 27.71 4.70 3.66
CA ASP A 137 26.46 5.46 3.63
C ASP A 137 25.32 4.53 3.20
N GLU A 138 24.28 4.44 4.01
CA GLU A 138 23.10 3.59 3.76
C GLU A 138 21.86 4.45 3.57
N LYS A 139 21.17 4.25 2.44
CA LYS A 139 19.95 5.00 2.08
C LYS A 139 18.78 4.05 1.97
N SER A 140 17.63 4.47 2.48
CA SER A 140 16.37 3.74 2.36
C SER A 140 15.27 4.64 1.82
N TYR A 141 14.36 4.05 1.05
CA TYR A 141 13.30 4.75 0.36
C TYR A 141 12.00 3.99 0.50
N THR A 142 10.93 4.68 0.93
CA THR A 142 9.63 4.06 1.20
C THR A 142 8.53 4.80 0.45
N PHE A 143 7.67 4.04 -0.23
CA PHE A 143 6.50 4.56 -0.93
C PHE A 143 5.24 3.97 -0.29
N SER A 144 4.37 4.82 0.23
CA SER A 144 3.07 4.38 0.74
C SER A 144 2.10 4.08 -0.41
N ARG A 145 1.18 3.14 -0.19
CA ARG A 145 0.16 2.73 -1.18
C ARG A 145 -1.20 2.54 -0.52
N GLY A 146 -2.27 2.80 -1.28
CA GLY A 146 -3.64 2.47 -0.88
C GLY A 146 -3.93 0.98 -1.02
N ALA A 147 -4.78 0.43 -0.14
CA ALA A 147 -5.11 -1.00 -0.07
C ALA A 147 -5.71 -1.57 -1.36
N SER A 148 -6.35 -0.75 -2.19
CA SER A 148 -6.96 -1.18 -3.45
C SER A 148 -5.98 -1.40 -4.60
N LEU A 149 -4.74 -0.90 -4.54
CA LEU A 149 -3.90 -0.82 -5.74
C LEU A 149 -3.25 -2.15 -6.17
N THR A 150 -3.17 -3.16 -5.30
CA THR A 150 -2.26 -4.30 -5.49
C THR A 150 -2.83 -5.68 -5.13
N ALA A 151 -4.13 -5.82 -4.86
CA ALA A 151 -4.69 -7.13 -4.56
C ALA A 151 -4.73 -7.98 -5.83
N GLY A 152 -3.86 -8.99 -5.93
CA GLY A 152 -3.80 -9.92 -7.06
C GLY A 152 -3.04 -9.45 -8.30
N VAL A 153 -2.57 -8.19 -8.38
CA VAL A 153 -1.85 -7.68 -9.56
C VAL A 153 -0.41 -7.29 -9.26
N SER A 154 0.51 -7.83 -10.07
CA SER A 154 1.91 -7.44 -10.07
C SER A 154 2.05 -5.97 -10.45
N THR A 155 2.64 -5.19 -9.55
CA THR A 155 2.84 -3.75 -9.70
C THR A 155 4.33 -3.43 -9.74
N SER A 156 4.78 -2.82 -10.84
CA SER A 156 6.16 -2.31 -10.97
C SER A 156 6.20 -0.79 -10.83
N ILE A 157 7.24 -0.25 -10.23
CA ILE A 157 7.48 1.19 -10.10
C ILE A 157 8.78 1.58 -10.80
N LYS A 158 8.75 2.70 -11.54
CA LYS A 158 9.92 3.43 -12.01
C LYS A 158 9.86 4.86 -11.48
N ALA A 159 10.84 5.25 -10.66
CA ALA A 159 10.86 6.55 -9.98
C ALA A 159 12.28 7.10 -9.86
N GLY A 160 12.41 8.43 -9.92
CA GLY A 160 13.60 9.14 -9.48
C GLY A 160 13.67 9.14 -7.95
N LEU A 161 14.84 9.04 -7.33
CA LEU A 161 14.99 9.06 -5.88
C LEU A 161 15.45 10.45 -5.40
N PRO A 162 14.73 11.04 -4.42
CA PRO A 162 15.15 12.29 -3.82
C PRO A 162 16.36 12.07 -2.89
N PHE A 163 17.27 13.03 -2.82
CA PHE A 163 18.39 13.03 -1.88
C PHE A 163 18.75 14.47 -1.50
N ILE A 164 19.48 14.64 -0.40
CA ILE A 164 19.93 15.94 0.06
C ILE A 164 21.34 16.17 -0.49
N ALA A 165 21.55 17.30 -1.16
CA ALA A 165 22.83 17.77 -1.65
C ALA A 165 22.90 19.29 -1.52
N ASP A 166 24.02 19.82 -1.02
CA ASP A 166 24.26 21.25 -0.84
C ASP A 166 23.06 22.00 -0.22
N GLU A 167 22.47 21.40 0.83
CA GLU A 167 21.31 21.92 1.59
C GLU A 167 19.99 22.00 0.77
N GLN A 168 19.96 21.40 -0.42
CA GLN A 168 18.78 21.30 -1.27
C GLN A 168 18.36 19.84 -1.47
N ILE A 169 17.09 19.65 -1.81
CA ILE A 169 16.56 18.32 -2.15
C ILE A 169 16.57 18.20 -3.68
N GLU A 170 17.33 17.23 -4.18
CA GLU A 170 17.49 16.94 -5.60
C GLU A 170 16.93 15.56 -5.95
N VAL A 171 16.66 15.32 -7.23
CA VAL A 171 16.23 14.01 -7.77
C VAL A 171 17.11 13.67 -8.96
N SER A 172 17.88 12.59 -8.89
CA SER A 172 18.84 12.23 -9.95
C SER A 172 18.95 10.73 -10.25
N PHE A 173 18.80 9.87 -9.24
CA PHE A 173 18.90 8.41 -9.42
C PHE A 173 17.57 7.80 -9.84
N GLU A 174 17.54 6.90 -10.81
CA GLU A 174 16.33 6.15 -11.16
C GLU A 174 16.35 4.74 -10.55
N ILE A 175 15.22 4.31 -10.01
CA ILE A 175 15.00 2.91 -9.63
C ILE A 175 13.92 2.27 -10.49
N SER A 176 14.03 0.95 -10.66
CA SER A 176 12.96 0.10 -11.17
C SER A 176 12.80 -1.09 -10.24
N GLY A 177 11.59 -1.33 -9.74
CA GLY A 177 11.32 -2.39 -8.77
C GLY A 177 9.89 -2.91 -8.82
N THR A 178 9.63 -3.97 -8.07
CA THR A 178 8.28 -4.52 -7.88
C THR A 178 7.79 -4.14 -6.48
N LEU A 179 6.58 -3.59 -6.39
CA LEU A 179 5.93 -3.35 -5.12
C LEU A 179 5.20 -4.64 -4.72
N GLN A 180 5.68 -5.31 -3.67
CA GLN A 180 5.00 -6.42 -3.02
C GLN A 180 3.94 -5.90 -2.08
#